data_AF-J3GP74-F1
#
_entry.id   AF-J3GP74-F1
#
_cell.length_a   1.000
_cell.length_b   1.000
_cell.length_c   1.000
_cell.angle_alpha   90.00
_cell.angle_beta   90.00
_cell.angle_gamma   90.00
#
_symmetry.space_group_name_H-M   'P 1'
#
loop_
_entity.id
_entity.type
_entity.pdbx_description
1 polymer ?
#
loop_
_entity_poly.entity_id
_entity_poly.type
_entity_poly.pdbx_seq_one_letter_code
_entity_poly.pdbx_strand_id
1 'polypeptide(L)'
;MIYFDSDAKILYRQHEHNLIGSKLDWLARLKHLALVFHGLHSNWNTQNISALENMQHYLNDENRLRLQQFKIARQEKLPKRLLSFIKLGVYRQTVKGNIAMYASILLKTI
;
A
#
# COMPACT_ATOMS: atom_id res chain seq x y z
N MET A 1 30.12 -6.56 25.58
CA MET A 1 29.28 -6.35 26.79
C MET A 1 28.51 -5.07 26.59
N ILE A 2 27.18 -5.12 26.71
CA ILE A 2 26.32 -3.93 26.61
C ILE A 2 26.11 -3.45 28.05
N TYR A 3 26.54 -2.22 28.33
CA TYR A 3 26.30 -1.56 29.61
C TYR A 3 25.04 -0.71 29.48
N PHE A 4 23.99 -1.06 30.23
CA PHE A 4 22.81 -0.21 30.38
C PHE A 4 23.08 0.82 31.46
N ASP A 5 22.99 2.09 31.09
CA ASP A 5 22.98 3.22 32.02
C ASP A 5 21.57 3.34 32.64
N SER A 6 21.50 3.51 33.96
CA SER A 6 20.26 3.51 34.76
C SER A 6 19.51 4.84 34.73
N ASP A 7 20.09 5.89 34.14
CA ASP A 7 19.42 7.19 34.03
C ASP A 7 18.70 7.35 32.69
N ALA A 8 17.37 7.18 32.72
CA ALA A 8 16.49 7.46 31.59
C ALA A 8 16.43 8.98 31.32
N LYS A 9 17.35 9.50 30.50
CA LYS A 9 17.38 10.91 30.07
C LYS A 9 16.40 11.23 28.94
N ILE A 10 15.23 10.60 28.91
CA ILE A 10 14.18 10.95 27.97
C ILE A 10 13.21 11.89 28.69
N LEU A 11 13.33 13.20 28.40
CA LEU A 11 12.33 14.21 28.75
C LEU A 11 11.07 13.97 27.89
N TYR A 12 10.40 12.85 28.10
CA TYR A 12 9.14 12.56 27.44
C TYR A 12 8.04 13.29 28.21
N ARG A 13 7.47 14.32 27.58
CA ARG A 13 6.29 15.02 28.08
C ARG A 13 5.11 14.05 28.01
N GLN A 14 4.86 13.30 29.08
CA GLN A 14 3.63 12.54 29.22
C GLN A 14 2.47 13.52 29.42
N HIS A 15 1.64 13.68 28.40
CA HIS A 15 0.37 14.36 28.54
C HIS A 15 -0.65 13.37 29.12
N GLU A 16 -1.26 13.72 30.27
CA GLU A 16 -2.26 12.91 30.98
C GLU A 16 -3.57 12.67 30.19
N HIS A 17 -3.73 13.26 29.01
CA HIS A 17 -4.86 13.01 28.13
C HIS A 17 -4.56 11.87 27.15
N ASN A 18 -4.17 10.71 27.69
CA ASN A 18 -4.27 9.44 26.97
C ASN A 18 -5.76 9.14 26.74
N LEU A 19 -6.33 9.82 25.76
CA LEU A 19 -7.55 9.48 25.04
C LEU A 19 -7.31 8.19 24.26
N ILE A 20 -6.97 7.11 24.98
CA ILE A 20 -7.20 5.73 24.57
C ILE A 20 -8.72 5.49 24.69
N GLY A 21 -9.50 6.39 24.08
CA GLY A 21 -10.89 6.23 23.71
C GLY A 21 -10.90 5.55 22.35
N SER A 22 -10.54 4.26 22.37
CA SER A 22 -10.34 3.28 21.30
C SER A 22 -11.51 3.09 20.29
N LYS A 23 -12.49 4.00 20.22
CA LYS A 23 -13.66 3.89 19.33
C LYS A 23 -13.72 4.98 18.25
N LEU A 24 -13.34 6.23 18.56
CA LEU A 24 -13.33 7.32 17.58
C LEU A 24 -12.13 7.24 16.63
N ASP A 25 -10.96 6.89 17.16
CA ASP A 25 -9.72 6.79 16.39
C ASP A 25 -9.75 5.60 15.41
N TRP A 26 -10.41 4.49 15.80
CA TRP A 26 -10.60 3.34 14.90
C TRP A 26 -11.54 3.67 13.74
N LEU A 27 -12.63 4.40 13.99
CA LEU A 27 -13.52 4.90 12.93
C LEU A 27 -12.81 5.94 12.05
N ALA A 28 -11.97 6.82 12.61
CA ALA A 28 -11.15 7.76 11.86
C ALA A 28 -10.12 7.03 10.98
N ARG A 29 -9.45 6.00 11.52
CA ARG A 29 -8.54 5.12 10.76
C ARG A 29 -9.26 4.36 9.66
N LEU A 30 -10.47 3.85 9.92
CA LEU A 30 -11.31 3.19 8.92
C LEU A 30 -11.78 4.16 7.83
N LYS A 31 -12.17 5.39 8.19
CA LYS A 31 -12.48 6.46 7.22
C LYS A 31 -11.26 6.83 6.38
N HIS A 32 -10.09 6.92 6.99
CA HIS A 32 -8.84 7.21 6.29
C HIS A 32 -8.45 6.07 5.34
N LEU A 33 -8.60 4.81 5.77
CA LEU A 33 -8.45 3.64 4.92
C LEU A 33 -9.45 3.67 3.75
N ALA A 34 -10.73 3.94 4.02
CA ALA A 34 -11.76 4.06 2.99
C ALA A 34 -11.44 5.16 1.98
N LEU A 35 -10.95 6.32 2.42
CA LEU A 35 -10.52 7.42 1.52
C LEU A 35 -9.33 7.00 0.65
N VAL A 36 -8.35 6.28 1.23
CA VAL A 36 -7.21 5.72 0.51
C VAL A 36 -7.67 4.71 -0.55
N PHE A 37 -8.72 3.93 -0.26
CA PHE A 37 -9.36 3.04 -1.23
C PHE A 37 -10.22 3.77 -2.27
N HIS A 38 -10.78 4.94 -1.98
CA HIS A 38 -11.78 5.60 -2.83
C HIS A 38 -11.22 6.34 -4.07
N GLY A 39 -9.95 6.14 -4.43
CA GLY A 39 -9.38 6.65 -5.69
C GLY A 39 -7.93 7.11 -5.61
N LEU A 40 -7.43 7.37 -4.40
CA LEU A 40 -6.03 7.75 -4.21
C LEU A 40 -5.09 6.64 -4.69
N HIS A 41 -5.32 5.38 -4.31
CA HIS A 41 -4.47 4.27 -4.75
C HIS A 41 -4.38 4.12 -6.28
N SER A 42 -5.50 4.28 -6.98
CA SER A 42 -5.52 4.20 -8.45
C SER A 42 -4.74 5.36 -9.08
N ASN A 43 -4.90 6.58 -8.54
CA ASN A 43 -4.17 7.76 -9.02
C ASN A 43 -2.65 7.63 -8.77
N TRP A 44 -2.26 7.20 -7.57
CA TRP A 44 -0.86 6.92 -7.23
C TRP A 44 -0.27 5.83 -8.13
N ASN A 45 -1.00 4.74 -8.41
CA ASN A 45 -0.55 3.71 -9.33
C ASN A 45 -0.41 4.24 -10.77
N THR A 46 -1.31 5.11 -11.22
CA THR A 46 -1.20 5.76 -12.53
C THR A 46 0.03 6.68 -12.61
N GLN A 47 0.30 7.47 -11.58
CA GLN A 47 1.50 8.31 -11.50
C GLN A 47 2.78 7.47 -11.48
N ASN A 48 2.81 6.39 -10.69
CA ASN A 48 3.94 5.47 -10.64
C ASN A 48 4.20 4.79 -12.00
N ILE A 49 3.15 4.35 -12.69
CA ILE A 49 3.30 3.79 -14.04
C ILE A 49 3.87 4.83 -14.99
N SER A 50 3.35 6.06 -14.99
CA SER A 50 3.87 7.14 -15.85
C SER A 50 5.34 7.46 -15.55
N ALA A 51 5.74 7.48 -14.28
CA ALA A 51 7.14 7.65 -13.90
C ALA A 51 8.02 6.50 -14.40
N LEU A 52 7.57 5.25 -14.26
CA LEU A 52 8.29 4.07 -14.74
C LEU A 52 8.37 4.02 -16.27
N GLU A 53 7.35 4.50 -16.98
CA GLU A 53 7.37 4.64 -18.44
C GLU A 53 8.38 5.68 -18.90
N ASN A 54 8.46 6.83 -18.21
CA ASN A 54 9.47 7.84 -18.49
C ASN A 54 10.90 7.32 -18.24
N MET A 55 11.04 6.34 -17.34
CA MET A 55 12.32 5.69 -17.00
C MET A 55 12.49 4.34 -17.69
N GLN A 56 11.72 4.03 -18.74
CA GLN A 56 11.73 2.72 -19.43
C GLN A 56 13.11 2.27 -19.92
N HIS A 57 14.00 3.24 -20.20
CA HIS A 57 15.37 3.00 -20.65
C HIS A 57 16.27 2.44 -19.53
N TYR A 58 15.92 2.66 -18.26
CA TYR A 58 16.61 2.09 -17.09
C TYR A 58 16.05 0.74 -16.66
N LEU A 59 14.88 0.37 -17.17
CA LEU A 59 14.29 -0.94 -16.90
C LEU A 59 15.00 -1.99 -17.77
N ASN A 60 15.16 -3.21 -17.25
CA ASN A 60 15.50 -4.37 -18.08
C ASN A 60 14.24 -4.87 -18.82
N ASP A 61 14.42 -5.73 -19.82
CA ASP A 61 13.31 -6.27 -20.62
C ASP A 61 12.25 -6.98 -19.76
N GLU A 62 12.69 -7.70 -18.74
CA GLU A 62 11.82 -8.43 -17.82
C GLU A 62 10.90 -7.48 -17.02
N ASN A 63 11.44 -6.37 -16.51
CA ASN A 63 10.68 -5.37 -15.76
C ASN A 63 9.76 -4.56 -16.67
N ARG A 64 10.16 -4.30 -17.92
CA ARG A 64 9.26 -3.72 -18.94
C ARG A 64 8.06 -4.63 -19.20
N LEU A 65 8.31 -5.94 -19.35
CA LEU A 65 7.24 -6.92 -19.57
C LEU A 65 6.29 -6.98 -18.36
N ARG A 66 6.83 -7.00 -17.13
CA ARG A 66 6.02 -6.96 -15.91
C ARG A 66 5.17 -5.70 -15.81
N LEU A 67 5.74 -4.53 -16.16
CA LEU A 67 5.01 -3.26 -16.16
C LEU A 67 3.86 -3.29 -17.17
N GLN A 68 4.08 -3.82 -18.38
CA GLN A 68 3.03 -3.97 -19.38
C GLN A 68 1.93 -4.93 -18.93
N GLN A 69 2.29 -6.09 -18.40
CA GLN A 69 1.33 -7.07 -17.86
C GLN A 69 0.50 -6.47 -16.71
N PHE A 70 1.13 -5.68 -15.83
CA PHE A 70 0.45 -4.97 -14.75
C PHE A 70 -0.55 -3.95 -15.29
N LYS A 71 -0.18 -3.15 -16.31
CA LYS A 71 -1.10 -2.21 -16.97
C LYS A 71 -2.33 -2.92 -17.55
N ILE A 72 -2.12 -4.03 -18.25
CA ILE A 72 -3.20 -4.82 -18.85
C ILE A 72 -4.12 -5.35 -17.74
N ALA A 73 -3.55 -5.96 -16.69
CA ALA A 73 -4.30 -6.51 -15.57
C ALA A 73 -5.23 -5.48 -14.90
N ARG A 74 -4.80 -4.22 -14.75
CA ARG A 74 -5.63 -3.14 -14.18
C ARG A 74 -6.90 -2.85 -15.01
N GLN A 75 -6.83 -2.99 -16.33
CA GLN A 75 -7.92 -2.68 -17.25
C GLN A 75 -8.89 -3.86 -17.46
N GLU A 76 -8.50 -5.07 -17.05
CA GLU A 76 -9.32 -6.27 -17.21
C GLU A 76 -10.58 -6.29 -16.33
N LYS A 77 -11.56 -7.10 -16.77
CA LYS A 77 -12.74 -7.44 -15.95
C LYS A 77 -12.32 -8.23 -14.71
N LEU A 78 -13.07 -8.07 -13.62
CA LEU A 78 -12.78 -8.62 -12.28
C LEU A 78 -12.17 -10.05 -12.26
N PRO A 79 -12.74 -11.09 -12.92
CA PRO A 79 -12.19 -12.44 -12.84
C PRO A 79 -10.84 -12.58 -13.53
N LYS A 80 -10.65 -11.93 -14.69
CA LYS A 80 -9.36 -11.93 -15.40
C LYS A 80 -8.33 -11.11 -14.64
N ARG A 81 -8.72 -9.93 -14.13
CA ARG A 81 -7.87 -9.08 -13.30
C ARG A 81 -7.31 -9.86 -12.10
N LEU A 82 -8.15 -10.56 -11.35
CA LEU A 82 -7.69 -11.35 -10.19
C LEU A 82 -6.66 -12.41 -10.60
N LEU A 83 -6.94 -13.18 -11.65
CA LEU A 83 -6.02 -14.19 -12.17
C LEU A 83 -4.70 -13.58 -12.64
N SER A 84 -4.75 -12.45 -13.33
CA SER A 84 -3.57 -11.73 -13.82
C SER A 84 -2.69 -11.23 -12.68
N PHE A 85 -3.28 -10.68 -11.61
CA PHE A 85 -2.53 -10.25 -10.42
C PHE A 85 -1.90 -11.41 -9.64
N ILE A 86 -2.59 -12.56 -9.56
CA ILE A 86 -2.02 -13.79 -8.98
C ILE A 86 -0.85 -14.30 -9.82
N LYS A 87 -0.99 -14.33 -11.15
CA LYS A 87 0.07 -14.74 -12.08
C LYS A 87 1.28 -13.81 -12.07
N LEU A 88 1.06 -12.51 -11.92
CA LEU A 88 2.11 -11.51 -11.76
C LEU A 88 2.89 -11.67 -10.45
N GLY A 89 2.37 -12.43 -9.48
CA GLY A 89 3.01 -12.64 -8.19
C GLY A 89 3.14 -11.34 -7.38
N VAL A 90 2.24 -10.37 -7.58
CA VAL A 90 2.30 -9.11 -6.83
C VAL A 90 1.91 -9.40 -5.38
N TYR A 91 2.82 -9.10 -4.45
CA TYR A 91 2.57 -9.18 -3.02
C TYR A 91 3.09 -7.92 -2.32
N ARG A 92 2.49 -7.59 -1.17
CA ARG A 92 3.00 -6.57 -0.26
C ARG A 92 3.69 -7.22 0.92
N GLN A 93 4.63 -6.50 1.52
CA GLN A 93 5.46 -6.96 2.63
C GLN A 93 4.67 -7.35 3.89
N THR A 94 3.46 -6.80 4.08
CA THR A 94 2.64 -7.05 5.28
C THR A 94 1.33 -7.76 4.94
N VAL A 95 0.85 -8.61 5.86
CA VAL A 95 -0.44 -9.32 5.73
C VAL A 95 -1.61 -8.35 5.54
N LYS A 96 -1.65 -7.26 6.33
CA LYS A 96 -2.66 -6.21 6.17
C LYS A 96 -2.56 -5.52 4.81
N GLY A 97 -1.34 -5.32 4.31
CA GLY A 97 -1.09 -4.80 2.96
C GLY A 97 -1.63 -5.73 1.87
N ASN A 98 -1.45 -7.04 2.01
CA ASN A 98 -2.00 -8.02 1.07
C ASN A 98 -3.53 -8.02 1.08
N ILE A 99 -4.17 -7.98 2.26
CA ILE A 99 -5.64 -7.87 2.35
C ILE A 99 -6.14 -6.60 1.66
N ALA A 100 -5.49 -5.46 1.92
CA ALA A 100 -5.80 -4.20 1.27
C ALA A 100 -5.64 -4.27 -0.26
N MET A 101 -4.60 -4.94 -0.75
CA MET A 101 -4.36 -5.15 -2.18
C MET A 101 -5.44 -6.03 -2.83
N TYR A 102 -5.82 -7.14 -2.20
CA TYR A 102 -6.93 -7.96 -2.71
C TYR A 102 -8.26 -7.20 -2.69
N ALA A 103 -8.52 -6.41 -1.64
CA ALA A 103 -9.68 -5.54 -1.58
C ALA A 103 -9.69 -4.51 -2.73
N SER A 104 -8.55 -3.89 -3.07
CA SER A 104 -8.49 -2.94 -4.20
C SER A 104 -8.63 -3.60 -5.56
N ILE A 105 -8.11 -4.84 -5.72
CA ILE A 105 -8.35 -5.68 -6.89
C ILE A 105 -9.83 -6.02 -7.02
N LEU A 106 -10.59 -6.20 -5.94
CA LEU A 106 -12.02 -6.42 -6.01
C LEU A 106 -12.78 -5.13 -6.36
N LEU A 107 -12.41 -4.02 -5.72
CA LEU A 107 -13.10 -2.73 -5.85
C LEU A 107 -12.75 -1.93 -7.12
N LYS A 108 -11.86 -2.44 -8.00
CA LYS A 108 -11.34 -1.70 -9.17
C LYS A 108 -10.63 -0.40 -8.79
N THR A 109 -10.03 -0.35 -7.61
CA THR A 109 -9.31 0.82 -7.10
C THR A 109 -7.80 0.66 -7.20
N ILE A 110 -7.33 -0.42 -7.84
CA ILE A 110 -5.93 -0.70 -8.13
C ILE A 110 -5.42 0.02 -9.38
#